data_AF-A0A1S2V3Z1-F1
#
_entry.id   AF-A0A1S2V3Z1-F1
#
_cell.length_a   1.000
_cell.length_b   1.000
_cell.length_c   1.000
_cell.angle_alpha   90.00
_cell.angle_beta   90.00
_cell.angle_gamma   90.00
#
_symmetry.space_group_name_H-M   'P 1'
#
loop_
_entity.id
_entity.type
_entity.pdbx_description
1 polymer ?
#
loop_
_entity_poly.entity_id
_entity_poly.type
_entity_poly.pdbx_seq_one_letter_code
_entity_poly.pdbx_strand_id
1 'polypeptide(L)'
;MYAGEVSVDSMKAFGIAIDTRHGKASELAEMLSFCAAIEKTGLKNRVISLFYDSNSCCCTFELCPSVEEFDEVAEGIKRAALKTIGQFEWFGTINHGAPIEADLEL
;
A
#
# COMPACT_ATOMS: atom_id res chain seq x y z
N MET A 1 19.35 -14.02 11.94
CA MET A 1 18.50 -12.95 11.40
C MET A 1 18.14 -13.35 9.98
N TYR A 2 16.86 -13.56 9.69
CA TYR A 2 16.44 -13.66 8.30
C TYR A 2 16.60 -12.25 7.73
N ALA A 3 17.56 -12.07 6.81
CA ALA A 3 17.52 -10.91 5.95
C ALA A 3 16.31 -11.15 5.02
N GLY A 4 15.29 -10.29 5.08
CA GLY A 4 14.22 -10.30 4.09
C GLY A 4 14.80 -10.24 2.68
N GLU A 5 14.00 -10.54 1.66
CA GLU A 5 14.43 -10.42 0.25
C GLU A 5 14.94 -9.00 -0.07
N VAL A 6 14.41 -8.01 0.64
CA VAL A 6 14.87 -6.63 0.67
C VAL A 6 15.23 -6.23 2.10
N SER A 7 16.37 -5.54 2.26
CA SER A 7 16.82 -4.98 3.53
C SER A 7 17.11 -3.49 3.37
N VAL A 8 16.29 -2.66 4.02
CA VAL A 8 16.40 -1.20 4.08
C VAL A 8 16.09 -0.73 5.49
N ASP A 9 16.87 0.20 6.04
CA ASP A 9 16.66 0.69 7.43
C ASP A 9 15.37 1.52 7.56
N SER A 10 15.01 2.26 6.51
CA SER A 10 13.71 2.92 6.37
C SER A 10 13.46 3.23 4.89
N MET A 11 12.21 3.12 4.44
CA MET A 11 11.83 3.43 3.07
C MET A 11 10.74 4.51 3.05
N LYS A 12 10.93 5.49 2.16
CA LYS A 12 9.90 6.46 1.79
C LYS A 12 9.80 6.55 0.28
N ALA A 13 8.57 6.53 -0.23
CA ALA A 13 8.28 6.75 -1.64
C ALA A 13 7.25 7.87 -1.77
N PHE A 14 7.53 8.89 -2.59
CA PHE A 14 6.61 10.02 -2.82
C PHE A 14 6.14 10.74 -1.53
N GLY A 15 6.95 10.67 -0.47
CA GLY A 15 6.64 11.25 0.85
C GLY A 15 5.89 10.33 1.80
N ILE A 16 5.45 9.15 1.35
CA ILE A 16 4.74 8.13 2.13
C ILE A 16 5.76 7.15 2.72
N ALA A 17 5.65 6.86 4.01
CA ALA A 17 6.48 5.86 4.66
C ALA A 17 6.02 4.44 4.29
N ILE A 18 6.96 3.54 4.02
CA ILE A 18 6.68 2.15 3.66
C ILE A 18 7.39 1.25 4.68
N ASP A 19 6.65 0.31 5.23
CA ASP A 19 7.18 -0.71 6.12
C ASP A 19 6.54 -2.09 5.84
N THR A 20 7.30 -3.15 6.08
CA THR A 20 6.89 -4.54 5.80
C THR A 20 7.37 -5.44 6.92
N ARG A 21 6.56 -6.43 7.27
CA ARG A 21 6.94 -7.36 8.34
C ARG A 21 8.17 -8.22 8.00
N HIS A 22 8.24 -8.76 6.78
CA HIS A 22 9.30 -9.71 6.38
C HIS A 22 10.17 -9.28 5.20
N GLY A 23 9.95 -8.10 4.61
CA GLY A 23 10.80 -7.57 3.54
C GLY A 23 10.68 -8.35 2.23
N LYS A 24 9.51 -8.90 1.89
CA LYS A 24 9.33 -9.58 0.59
C LYS A 24 9.29 -8.57 -0.55
N ALA A 25 9.92 -8.92 -1.66
CA ALA A 25 10.05 -8.03 -2.81
C ALA A 25 8.70 -7.74 -3.49
N SER A 26 7.80 -8.73 -3.58
CA SER A 26 6.46 -8.57 -4.15
C SER A 26 5.58 -7.61 -3.33
N GLU A 27 5.57 -7.78 -2.00
CA GLU A 27 4.86 -6.91 -1.06
C GLU A 27 5.34 -5.44 -1.19
N LEU A 28 6.66 -5.23 -1.26
CA LEU A 28 7.26 -3.92 -1.52
C LEU A 28 6.88 -3.35 -2.88
N ALA A 29 6.89 -4.16 -3.93
CA ALA A 29 6.56 -3.72 -5.28
C ALA A 29 5.10 -3.24 -5.37
N GLU A 30 4.16 -3.93 -4.71
CA GLU A 30 2.77 -3.49 -4.58
C GLU A 30 2.67 -2.11 -3.93
N MET A 31 3.30 -1.91 -2.76
CA MET A 31 3.27 -0.63 -2.05
C MET A 31 3.93 0.51 -2.84
N LEU A 32 5.04 0.23 -3.54
CA LEU A 32 5.68 1.20 -4.42
C LEU A 32 4.76 1.59 -5.59
N SER A 33 4.05 0.62 -6.15
CA SER A 33 3.08 0.85 -7.23
C SER A 33 1.90 1.68 -6.75
N PHE A 34 1.40 1.42 -5.55
CA PHE A 34 0.40 2.28 -4.90
C PHE A 34 0.91 3.70 -4.75
N CYS A 35 2.13 3.91 -4.22
CA CYS A 35 2.68 5.24 -4.02
C CYS A 35 2.82 6.00 -5.37
N ALA A 36 3.23 5.31 -6.42
CA ALA A 36 3.28 5.88 -7.77
C ALA A 36 1.88 6.20 -8.34
N ALA A 37 0.87 5.38 -8.02
CA ALA A 37 -0.52 5.61 -8.45
C ALA A 37 -1.16 6.80 -7.72
N ILE A 38 -0.98 6.93 -6.41
CA ILE A 38 -1.57 8.00 -5.60
C ILE A 38 -0.89 9.37 -5.84
N GLU A 39 0.38 9.38 -6.23
CA GLU A 39 1.04 10.61 -6.71
C GLU A 39 0.27 11.20 -7.90
N LYS A 40 -0.15 10.37 -8.86
CA LYS A 40 -0.84 10.80 -10.09
C LYS A 40 -2.23 11.37 -9.82
N THR A 41 -2.84 11.06 -8.67
CA THR A 41 -4.16 11.60 -8.29
C THR A 41 -4.05 12.90 -7.50
N GLY A 42 -2.84 13.32 -7.10
CA GLY A 42 -2.62 14.48 -6.22
C GLY A 42 -3.00 14.24 -4.76
N LEU A 43 -3.32 12.99 -4.37
CA LEU A 43 -3.78 12.65 -3.02
C LEU A 43 -2.66 12.13 -2.10
N LYS A 44 -1.41 12.08 -2.56
CA LYS A 44 -0.28 11.54 -1.77
C LYS A 44 -0.15 12.12 -0.35
N ASN A 45 -0.43 13.41 -0.19
CA ASN A 45 -0.33 14.11 1.09
C ASN A 45 -1.46 13.72 2.07
N ARG A 46 -2.36 12.81 1.68
CA ARG A 46 -3.46 12.27 2.49
C ARG A 46 -3.12 10.90 3.08
N VAL A 47 -2.01 10.30 2.66
CA VAL A 47 -1.51 9.01 3.15
C VAL A 47 -0.19 9.27 3.88
N ILE A 48 -0.10 8.85 5.14
CA ILE A 48 1.08 9.03 5.99
C ILE A 48 2.02 7.84 5.81
N SER A 49 1.50 6.63 5.92
CA SER A 49 2.30 5.40 5.86
C SER A 49 1.51 4.21 5.34
N LEU A 50 2.26 3.21 4.86
CA LEU A 50 1.80 1.89 4.46
C LEU A 50 2.53 0.86 5.30
N PHE A 51 1.78 -0.15 5.76
CA PHE A 51 2.36 -1.30 6.44
C PHE A 51 1.80 -2.59 5.84
N TYR A 52 2.70 -3.45 5.35
CA TYR A 52 2.33 -4.78 4.86
C TYR A 52 2.62 -5.85 5.91
N ASP A 53 1.56 -6.49 6.39
CA ASP A 53 1.66 -7.66 7.25
C ASP A 53 1.68 -8.93 6.41
N SER A 54 2.89 -9.43 6.17
CA SER A 54 3.17 -10.66 5.43
C SER A 54 2.54 -11.92 6.05
N ASN A 55 2.17 -11.91 7.34
CA ASN A 55 1.52 -13.06 7.99
C ASN A 55 0.03 -13.17 7.62
N SER A 56 -0.63 -12.01 7.46
CA SER A 56 -2.03 -11.94 7.04
C SER A 56 -2.20 -11.66 5.54
N CYS A 57 -1.09 -11.51 4.80
CA CYS A 57 -1.06 -11.04 3.42
C CYS A 57 -1.90 -9.77 3.23
N CYS A 58 -1.78 -8.80 4.13
CA CYS A 58 -2.67 -7.65 4.18
C CYS A 58 -1.89 -6.34 4.33
N CYS A 59 -2.18 -5.37 3.47
CA CYS A 59 -1.69 -4.01 3.60
C CYS A 59 -2.66 -3.16 4.43
N THR A 60 -2.10 -2.25 5.23
CA THR A 60 -2.84 -1.29 6.05
C THR A 60 -2.30 0.11 5.79
N PHE A 61 -3.16 1.12 5.98
CA PHE A 61 -2.85 2.51 5.70
C PHE A 61 -2.97 3.34 6.97
N GLU A 62 -2.00 4.21 7.20
CA GLU A 62 -2.17 5.35 8.10
C GLU A 62 -2.55 6.57 7.26
N LEU A 63 -3.74 7.11 7.49
CA LEU A 63 -4.28 8.24 6.72
C LEU A 63 -4.20 9.53 7.55
N CYS A 64 -4.20 10.67 6.85
CA CYS A 64 -4.33 11.95 7.55
C CYS A 64 -5.67 12.05 8.28
N PRO A 65 -5.75 12.72 9.45
CA PRO A 65 -6.99 12.89 10.21
C PRO A 65 -8.13 13.58 9.45
N SER A 66 -7.82 14.25 8.35
CA SER A 66 -8.79 14.92 7.49
C SER A 66 -9.47 13.98 6.47
N VAL A 67 -9.12 12.70 6.45
CA VAL A 67 -9.71 11.71 5.54
C VAL A 67 -10.79 10.96 6.31
N GLU A 68 -12.03 11.10 5.86
CA GLU A 68 -13.19 10.48 6.49
C GLU A 68 -13.67 9.28 5.68
N GLU A 69 -14.25 8.30 6.37
CA GLU A 69 -14.91 7.18 5.72
C GLU A 69 -16.03 7.72 4.81
N PHE A 70 -16.07 7.26 3.56
CA PHE A 70 -17.02 7.66 2.50
C PHE A 70 -16.81 9.03 1.84
N ASP A 71 -15.76 9.77 2.16
CA ASP A 71 -15.44 11.00 1.42
C ASP A 71 -14.80 10.70 0.03
N GLU A 72 -14.76 11.69 -0.85
CA GLU A 72 -14.18 11.52 -2.20
C GLU A 72 -12.67 11.25 -2.19
N VAL A 73 -11.98 11.70 -1.14
CA VAL A 73 -10.53 11.52 -0.97
C VAL A 73 -10.23 10.07 -0.60
N ALA A 74 -10.95 9.52 0.36
CA ALA A 74 -10.94 8.14 0.78
C ALA A 74 -11.26 7.23 -0.40
N GLU A 75 -12.30 7.53 -1.17
CA GLU A 75 -12.62 6.73 -2.37
C GLU A 75 -11.53 6.86 -3.44
N GLY A 76 -10.90 8.02 -3.58
CA GLY A 76 -9.71 8.22 -4.42
C GLY A 76 -8.53 7.32 -4.02
N ILE A 77 -8.24 7.24 -2.73
CA ILE A 77 -7.18 6.39 -2.17
C ILE A 77 -7.53 4.91 -2.34
N LYS A 78 -8.76 4.51 -2.01
CA LYS A 78 -9.26 3.15 -2.19
C LYS A 78 -9.14 2.68 -3.64
N ARG A 79 -9.51 3.52 -4.61
CA ARG A 79 -9.36 3.21 -6.04
C ARG A 79 -7.91 3.01 -6.47
N ALA A 80 -6.96 3.72 -5.87
CA ALA A 80 -5.53 3.48 -6.11
C ALA A 80 -5.10 2.13 -5.52
N ALA A 81 -5.52 1.82 -4.29
CA ALA A 81 -5.24 0.55 -3.63
C ALA A 81 -5.79 -0.65 -4.40
N LEU A 82 -7.05 -0.59 -4.86
CA LEU A 82 -7.68 -1.65 -5.67
C LEU A 82 -6.92 -1.97 -6.96
N LYS A 83 -6.15 -1.04 -7.50
CA LYS A 83 -5.38 -1.23 -8.75
C LYS A 83 -3.96 -1.73 -8.53
N THR A 84 -3.48 -1.78 -7.30
CA THR A 84 -2.04 -1.93 -7.02
C THR A 84 -1.71 -2.88 -5.89
N ILE A 85 -2.61 -3.06 -4.94
CA ILE A 85 -2.42 -3.89 -3.75
C ILE A 85 -3.32 -5.12 -3.84
N GLY A 86 -2.77 -6.30 -3.59
CA GLY A 86 -3.50 -7.56 -3.70
C GLY A 86 -4.60 -7.71 -2.65
N GLN A 87 -4.29 -7.44 -1.39
CA GLN A 87 -5.26 -7.43 -0.30
C GLN A 87 -4.91 -6.32 0.70
N PHE A 88 -5.94 -5.61 1.13
CA PHE A 88 -5.77 -4.52 2.09
C PHE A 88 -6.99 -4.31 2.97
N GLU A 89 -6.75 -3.74 4.15
CA GLU A 89 -7.79 -3.31 5.08
C GLU A 89 -8.17 -1.86 4.76
N TRP A 90 -9.48 -1.58 4.72
CA TRP A 90 -10.06 -0.27 4.47
C TRP A 90 -11.30 -0.04 5.34
N PHE A 91 -11.18 0.82 6.36
CA PHE A 91 -12.24 1.18 7.32
C PHE A 91 -13.00 -0.03 7.89
N GLY A 92 -12.27 -0.96 8.50
CA GLY A 92 -12.77 -2.21 9.07
C GLY A 92 -13.07 -3.32 8.05
N THR A 93 -12.88 -3.09 6.75
CA THR A 93 -13.25 -4.04 5.69
C THR A 93 -12.05 -4.51 4.88
N ILE A 94 -11.91 -5.83 4.71
CA ILE A 94 -10.89 -6.40 3.83
C ILE A 94 -11.36 -6.27 2.37
N ASN A 95 -10.49 -5.71 1.54
CA ASN A 95 -10.67 -5.53 0.10
C ASN A 95 -9.57 -6.28 -0.66
N HIS A 96 -9.88 -6.69 -1.89
CA HIS A 96 -8.95 -7.36 -2.78
C HIS A 96 -8.79 -6.53 -4.06
N GLY A 97 -7.54 -6.24 -4.42
CA GLY A 97 -7.19 -5.49 -5.62
C GLY A 97 -6.41 -6.32 -6.63
N ALA A 98 -5.70 -5.64 -7.52
CA ALA A 98 -4.87 -6.24 -8.56
C ALA A 98 -3.38 -6.00 -8.24
N PRO A 99 -2.67 -6.97 -7.62
CA PRO A 99 -1.23 -6.86 -7.41
C PRO A 99 -0.47 -7.12 -8.73
N ILE A 100 0.80 -6.73 -8.77
CA ILE A 100 1.66 -6.82 -9.97
C ILE A 100 1.70 -8.22 -10.60
N GLU A 101 1.60 -9.28 -9.79
CA GLU A 101 1.65 -10.66 -10.28
C GLU A 101 0.45 -11.05 -11.16
N ALA A 102 -0.64 -10.28 -11.19
CA ALA A 102 -1.81 -10.58 -12.01
C ALA A 102 -1.53 -10.56 -13.53
N ASP A 103 -0.43 -9.92 -13.98
CA ASP A 103 -0.05 -9.80 -15.40
C ASP A 103 1.18 -10.66 -15.78
N LEU A 104 1.79 -11.38 -14.83
CA LEU A 104 2.91 -12.28 -15.12
C LEU A 104 2.40 -13.72 -15.25
N GLU A 105 1.73 -14.02 -16.36
CA GLU A 105 1.60 -15.42 -16.82
C GLU A 105 3.00 -15.94 -17.18
N LEU A 106 3.62 -16.68 -16.26
CA LEU A 106 4.84 -17.47 -16.50
C LEU A 106 4.49 -18.90 -16.94
#